data_AF-A0A661X2L8-F1
#
_entry.id   AF-A0A661X2L8-F1
#
_cell.length_a   1.000
_cell.length_b   1.000
_cell.length_c   1.000
_cell.angle_alpha   90.00
_cell.angle_beta   90.00
_cell.angle_gamma   90.00
#
_symmetry.space_group_name_H-M   'P 1'
#
loop_
_entity.id
_entity.type
_entity.pdbx_description
1 polymer ?
#
loop_
_entity_poly.entity_id
_entity_poly.type
_entity_poly.pdbx_seq_one_letter_code
_entity_poly.pdbx_strand_id
1 'polypeptide(L)'
;MDNYKLNAKEKEVVDILKEIKDPETDMDIVSLGLVYGFTIEGDSIDVWMDFQGNTPQCFFCKTLAWSIIEKISTEVINKLKSKFKSVRVVEATNPKIVYKSST
;
A
#
# COMPACT_ATOMS: atom_id res chain seq x y z
N MET A 1 -0.77 -15.45 13.74
CA MET A 1 -0.56 -14.00 13.91
C MET A 1 -1.16 -13.64 15.25
N ASP A 2 -0.30 -13.62 16.28
CA ASP A 2 -0.69 -13.39 17.66
C ASP A 2 -1.16 -11.95 17.89
N ASN A 3 -2.03 -11.78 18.89
CA ASN A 3 -2.82 -10.59 19.26
C ASN A 3 -2.09 -9.22 19.23
N TYR A 4 -1.98 -8.56 18.07
CA TYR A 4 -1.60 -7.15 18.00
C TYR A 4 -2.85 -6.27 18.21
N LYS A 5 -2.95 -5.61 19.38
CA LYS A 5 -3.96 -4.57 19.60
C LYS A 5 -3.52 -3.30 18.89
N LEU A 6 -4.05 -3.09 17.68
CA LEU A 6 -3.93 -1.82 16.96
C LEU A 6 -4.43 -0.67 17.84
N ASN A 7 -3.63 0.39 17.94
CA ASN A 7 -4.05 1.65 18.53
C ASN A 7 -5.04 2.40 17.61
N ALA A 8 -5.63 3.48 18.08
CA ALA A 8 -6.66 4.21 17.32
C ALA A 8 -6.15 4.74 15.96
N LYS A 9 -4.90 5.24 15.90
CA LYS A 9 -4.27 5.75 14.68
C LYS A 9 -3.99 4.62 13.69
N GLU A 10 -3.50 3.48 14.18
CA GLU A 10 -3.25 2.28 13.36
C GLU A 10 -4.54 1.69 12.79
N LYS A 11 -5.62 1.63 13.58
CA LYS A 11 -6.95 1.19 13.11
C LYS A 11 -7.46 2.08 11.98
N GLU A 12 -7.34 3.40 12.15
CA GLU A 12 -7.76 4.35 11.12
C GLU A 12 -6.98 4.17 9.82
N VAL A 13 -5.67 3.92 9.88
CA VAL A 13 -4.87 3.58 8.69
C VAL A 13 -5.40 2.31 8.02
N VAL A 14 -5.67 1.25 8.79
CA VAL A 14 -6.23 0.01 8.24
C VAL A 14 -7.57 0.26 7.55
N ASP A 15 -8.45 1.04 8.16
CA ASP A 15 -9.76 1.35 7.60
C ASP A 15 -9.62 2.14 6.29
N ILE A 16 -8.71 3.12 6.23
CA ILE A 16 -8.40 3.86 5.01
C ILE A 16 -7.88 2.94 3.89
N LEU A 17 -6.97 2.02 4.23
CA LEU A 17 -6.39 1.10 3.24
C LEU A 17 -7.45 0.12 2.71
N LYS A 18 -8.43 -0.29 3.52
CA LYS A 18 -9.57 -1.13 3.10
C LYS A 18 -10.54 -0.42 2.14
N GLU A 19 -10.53 0.89 2.07
CA GLU A 19 -11.33 1.64 1.10
C GLU A 19 -10.71 1.64 -0.31
N ILE A 20 -9.44 1.29 -0.43
CA ILE A 20 -8.71 1.29 -1.70
C ILE A 20 -8.97 -0.03 -2.41
N LYS A 21 -9.54 0.05 -3.62
CA LYS A 21 -9.92 -1.11 -4.42
C LYS A 21 -8.88 -1.41 -5.47
N ASP A 22 -8.61 -2.69 -5.68
CA ASP A 22 -7.88 -3.15 -6.83
C ASP A 22 -8.71 -2.91 -8.12
N PRO A 23 -8.18 -2.18 -9.11
CA PRO A 23 -8.90 -1.83 -10.33
C PRO A 23 -9.32 -3.02 -11.21
N GLU A 24 -8.73 -4.21 -11.03
CA GLU A 24 -9.06 -5.40 -11.82
C GLU A 24 -10.18 -6.24 -11.17
N THR A 25 -10.16 -6.35 -9.84
CA THR A 25 -11.02 -7.29 -9.10
C THR A 25 -12.10 -6.63 -8.26
N ASP A 26 -12.05 -5.31 -8.05
CA ASP A 26 -12.93 -4.54 -7.16
C ASP A 26 -12.90 -5.01 -5.68
N MET A 27 -11.94 -5.87 -5.33
CA MET A 27 -11.63 -6.24 -3.95
C MET A 27 -10.69 -5.23 -3.31
N ASP A 28 -10.75 -5.07 -1.99
CA ASP A 28 -9.84 -4.12 -1.32
C ASP A 28 -8.42 -4.69 -1.19
N ILE A 29 -7.43 -3.81 -1.23
CA ILE A 29 -6.00 -4.18 -1.24
C ILE A 29 -5.55 -4.88 0.06
N VAL A 30 -6.29 -4.73 1.16
CA VAL A 30 -6.00 -5.40 2.42
C VAL A 30 -6.50 -6.85 2.38
N SER A 31 -7.75 -7.07 1.95
CA SER A 31 -8.34 -8.40 1.79
C SER A 31 -7.62 -9.24 0.73
N LEU A 32 -7.07 -8.58 -0.30
CA LEU A 32 -6.22 -9.22 -1.31
C LEU A 32 -4.83 -9.62 -0.79
N GLY A 33 -4.44 -9.17 0.40
CA GLY A 33 -3.10 -9.40 0.93
C GLY A 33 -2.00 -8.60 0.23
N LEU A 34 -2.35 -7.58 -0.57
CA LEU A 34 -1.37 -6.70 -1.21
C LEU A 34 -0.67 -5.79 -0.19
N VAL A 35 -1.35 -5.45 0.90
CA VAL A 35 -0.75 -4.72 2.02
C VAL A 35 -0.07 -5.71 2.96
N TYR A 36 1.27 -5.71 2.97
CA TYR A 36 2.05 -6.49 3.93
C TYR A 36 1.99 -5.86 5.33
N GLY A 37 1.98 -4.53 5.40
CA GLY A 37 1.89 -3.78 6.65
C GLY A 37 2.18 -2.30 6.46
N PHE A 38 2.36 -1.57 7.55
CA PHE A 38 2.78 -0.18 7.53
C PHE A 38 3.63 0.14 8.76
N THR A 39 4.49 1.15 8.65
CA THR A 39 5.28 1.68 9.76
C THR A 39 4.96 3.16 9.93
N ILE A 40 4.59 3.57 11.15
CA ILE A 40 4.35 4.98 11.49
C ILE A 40 5.53 5.50 12.31
N GLU A 41 6.17 6.57 11.81
CA GLU A 41 7.27 7.26 12.48
C GLU A 41 6.93 8.75 12.61
N GLY A 42 6.34 9.12 13.75
CA GLY A 42 5.85 10.48 13.99
C GLY A 42 4.73 10.87 13.02
N ASP A 43 5.02 11.83 12.14
CA ASP A 43 4.13 12.34 11.09
C ASP A 43 4.41 11.68 9.71
N SER A 44 5.26 10.65 9.68
CA SER A 44 5.58 9.88 8.47
C SER A 44 4.94 8.50 8.52
N ILE A 45 4.54 7.99 7.36
CA ILE A 45 4.09 6.61 7.20
C ILE A 45 4.69 5.96 5.96
N ASP A 46 5.18 4.74 6.14
CA ASP A 46 5.53 3.84 5.06
C ASP A 46 4.48 2.74 4.97
N VAL A 47 3.88 2.57 3.80
CA VAL A 47 2.96 1.47 3.49
C VAL A 47 3.73 0.43 2.67
N TRP A 48 3.86 -0.77 3.23
CA TRP A 48 4.58 -1.89 2.65
C TRP A 48 3.64 -2.73 1.79
N MET A 49 3.89 -2.75 0.49
CA MET A 49 3.10 -3.45 -0.51
C MET A 49 3.86 -4.67 -1.04
N ASP A 50 3.18 -5.80 -1.20
CA ASP A 50 3.71 -6.99 -1.85
C ASP A 50 3.25 -7.03 -3.32
N PHE A 51 3.75 -6.09 -4.14
CA PHE A 51 3.41 -6.11 -5.56
C PHE A 51 4.24 -7.16 -6.29
N GLN A 52 5.51 -7.35 -5.96
CA GLN A 52 6.36 -8.32 -6.66
C GLN A 52 5.98 -9.77 -6.40
N GLY A 53 5.56 -10.14 -5.18
CA GLY A 53 5.04 -11.47 -4.90
C GLY A 53 3.75 -11.79 -5.67
N ASN A 54 2.97 -10.75 -5.99
CA ASN A 54 1.69 -10.86 -6.69
C ASN A 54 1.74 -10.50 -8.19
N THR A 55 2.91 -10.11 -8.75
CA THR A 55 3.04 -9.75 -10.17
C THR A 55 3.43 -10.98 -11.02
N PRO A 56 2.66 -11.32 -12.08
CA PRO A 56 3.01 -12.43 -12.97
C PRO A 56 4.37 -12.22 -13.69
N GLN A 57 5.12 -13.31 -13.91
CA GLN A 57 6.42 -13.28 -14.60
C GLN A 57 6.36 -12.86 -16.08
N CYS A 58 5.17 -12.73 -16.67
CA CYS A 58 4.95 -12.43 -18.08
C CYS A 58 5.17 -10.94 -18.43
N PHE A 59 5.92 -10.66 -19.50
CA PHE A 59 6.31 -9.31 -19.93
C PHE A 59 5.12 -8.37 -20.21
N PHE A 60 4.05 -8.88 -20.83
CA PHE A 60 2.83 -8.10 -21.10
C PHE A 60 2.04 -7.79 -19.81
N CYS A 61 2.00 -8.75 -18.88
CA CYS A 61 1.41 -8.56 -17.56
C CYS A 61 2.16 -7.50 -16.74
N LYS A 62 3.47 -7.33 -16.94
CA LYS A 62 4.27 -6.31 -16.22
C LYS A 62 3.85 -4.89 -16.57
N THR A 63 3.50 -4.59 -17.83
CA THR A 63 3.05 -3.24 -18.22
C THR A 63 1.65 -2.93 -17.68
N LEU A 64 0.72 -3.90 -17.73
CA LEU A 64 -0.59 -3.76 -17.10
C LEU A 64 -0.47 -3.63 -15.59
N ALA A 65 0.35 -4.47 -14.96
CA ALA A 65 0.66 -4.40 -13.53
C ALA A 65 1.19 -3.03 -13.13
N TRP A 66 2.03 -2.38 -13.95
CA TRP A 66 2.51 -1.04 -13.61
C TRP A 66 1.41 0.00 -13.53
N SER A 67 0.43 -0.03 -14.45
CA SER A 67 -0.69 0.91 -14.39
C SER A 67 -1.56 0.73 -13.15
N ILE A 68 -1.71 -0.53 -12.69
CA ILE A 68 -2.44 -0.88 -11.47
C ILE A 68 -1.67 -0.44 -10.24
N ILE A 69 -0.38 -0.77 -10.16
CA ILE A 69 0.52 -0.35 -9.09
C ILE A 69 0.54 1.17 -8.97
N GLU A 70 0.62 1.89 -10.08
CA GLU A 70 0.61 3.36 -10.10
C GLU A 70 -0.73 3.91 -9.58
N LYS A 71 -1.85 3.33 -10.00
CA LYS A 71 -3.18 3.76 -9.55
C LYS A 71 -3.38 3.51 -8.06
N ILE A 72 -3.10 2.29 -7.59
CA ILE A 72 -3.18 1.92 -6.17
C ILE A 72 -2.26 2.82 -5.34
N SER A 73 -1.00 2.97 -5.74
CA SER A 73 -0.03 3.81 -5.01
C SER A 73 -0.48 5.26 -4.95
N THR A 74 -1.09 5.78 -6.02
CA THR A 74 -1.66 7.13 -6.04
C THR A 74 -2.82 7.28 -5.08
N GLU A 75 -3.72 6.29 -5.01
CA GLU A 75 -4.84 6.30 -4.07
C GLU A 75 -4.37 6.23 -2.62
N VAL A 76 -3.35 5.42 -2.32
CA VAL A 76 -2.71 5.35 -0.99
C VAL A 76 -2.18 6.73 -0.58
N ILE A 77 -1.40 7.38 -1.45
CA ILE A 77 -0.90 8.74 -1.19
C ILE A 77 -2.06 9.70 -0.96
N ASN A 78 -3.07 9.70 -1.83
CA ASN A 78 -4.17 10.66 -1.78
C ASN A 78 -5.01 10.54 -0.51
N LYS A 79 -5.25 9.32 -0.01
CA LYS A 79 -6.03 9.11 1.21
C LYS A 79 -5.23 9.37 2.49
N LEU A 80 -3.91 9.11 2.49
CA LEU A 80 -3.08 9.24 3.69
C LEU A 80 -2.41 10.61 3.85
N LYS A 81 -2.20 11.39 2.78
CA LYS A 81 -1.52 12.69 2.84
C LYS A 81 -2.21 13.77 3.68
N SER A 82 -3.50 13.59 4.00
CA SER A 82 -4.23 14.49 4.90
C SER A 82 -3.88 14.28 6.37
N LYS A 83 -3.28 13.13 6.71
CA LYS A 83 -2.99 12.69 8.08
C LYS A 83 -1.49 12.60 8.39
N PHE A 84 -0.68 12.49 7.35
CA PHE A 84 0.77 12.33 7.45
C PHE A 84 1.44 13.36 6.55
N LYS A 85 2.52 13.98 7.06
CA LYS A 85 3.35 14.91 6.28
C LYS A 85 4.09 14.17 5.18
N SER A 86 4.59 12.97 5.50
CA SER A 86 5.30 12.11 4.56
C SER A 86 4.57 10.78 4.42
N VAL A 87 4.30 10.37 3.19
CA VAL A 87 3.70 9.07 2.87
C VAL A 87 4.58 8.41 1.82
N ARG A 88 5.01 7.18 2.06
CA ARG A 88 5.71 6.37 1.05
C ARG A 88 5.00 5.04 0.84
N VAL A 89 4.96 4.60 -0.41
CA VAL A 89 4.52 3.27 -0.80
C VAL A 89 5.76 2.51 -1.24
N VAL A 90 6.09 1.44 -0.51
CA VAL A 90 7.37 0.73 -0.63
C VAL A 90 7.14 -0.76 -0.81
N GLU A 91 8.03 -1.43 -1.53
CA GLU A 91 7.98 -2.88 -1.69
C GLU A 91 8.39 -3.60 -0.40
N ALA A 92 7.56 -4.55 0.04
CA ALA A 92 7.77 -5.35 1.24
C ALA A 92 9.05 -6.19 1.17
N THR A 93 9.37 -6.74 0.00
CA THR A 93 10.53 -7.61 -0.22
C THR A 93 11.84 -6.86 -0.50
N ASN A 94 11.77 -5.59 -0.90
CA ASN A 94 12.92 -4.75 -1.17
C ASN A 94 12.60 -3.26 -0.89
N PRO A 95 12.90 -2.77 0.33
CA PRO A 95 12.61 -1.40 0.77
C PRO A 95 13.23 -0.28 -0.10
N LYS A 96 14.21 -0.62 -0.95
CA LYS A 96 14.81 0.35 -1.89
C LYS A 96 13.88 0.67 -3.07
N ILE A 97 12.86 -0.13 -3.31
CA ILE A 97 11.86 0.10 -4.35
C ILE A 97 10.73 0.91 -3.71
N VAL A 98 10.69 2.18 -4.09
CA VAL A 98 9.63 3.11 -3.71
C VAL A 98 8.73 3.29 -4.92
N TYR A 99 7.47 2.88 -4.80
CA TYR A 99 6.47 3.03 -5.86
C TYR A 99 5.99 4.46 -5.97
N LYS A 100 5.76 5.11 -4.83
CA LYS A 100 5.36 6.51 -4.78
C LYS A 100 5.68 7.14 -3.43
N SER A 101 5.91 8.45 -3.42
CA SER A 101 6.06 9.20 -2.17
C SER A 101 5.45 10.60 -2.27
N SER A 102 5.05 11.15 -1.13
CA SER A 102 4.63 12.53 -0.93
C SER A 102 5.35 13.09 0.30
N THR A 103 5.71 14.36 0.25
CA THR A 103 6.34 15.16 1.33
C THR A 103 5.70 16.52 1.41
#